data_AF-A0A0L0LE79-F1
#
_entry.id   AF-A0A0L0LE79-F1
#
_cell.length_a   1.000
_cell.length_b   1.000
_cell.length_c   1.000
_cell.angle_alpha   90.00
_cell.angle_beta   90.00
_cell.angle_gamma   90.00
#
_symmetry.space_group_name_H-M   'P 1'
#
loop_
_entity.id
_entity.type
_entity.pdbx_description
1 polymer ?
#
loop_
_entity_poly.entity_id
_entity_poly.type
_entity_poly.pdbx_seq_one_letter_code
_entity_poly.pdbx_strand_id
1 'polypeptide(L)'
;MIYSSTHRGYTLLFATLTAAVVLNIAIFISSVSRKQYILSSTARDSLFAVYNADSAMDCVAPRWLEDGFPSSGTFICNGMSYSYTIATPVSPLPVGWTAASRSADIVIPFALGIEEKGCAKVTLIQGTKGGEPISVVEALGYNLGNGTAGQCPKISPRTVERALRVTYR
;
A
#
# COMPACT_ATOMS: atom_id res chain seq x y z
N MET A 1 12.12 79.01 -6.50
CA MET A 1 12.92 78.29 -7.51
C MET A 1 12.75 76.80 -7.24
N ILE A 2 11.80 76.15 -7.93
CA ILE A 2 11.45 74.73 -7.71
C ILE A 2 12.25 73.91 -8.72
N TYR A 3 13.23 73.14 -8.25
CA TYR A 3 14.03 72.23 -9.08
C TYR A 3 13.19 70.98 -9.37
N SER A 4 12.70 70.87 -10.61
CA SER A 4 12.04 69.66 -11.13
C SER A 4 13.12 68.62 -11.49
N SER A 5 13.32 67.63 -10.62
CA SER A 5 14.19 66.47 -10.88
C SER A 5 13.38 65.35 -11.53
N THR A 6 13.12 65.48 -12.83
CA THR A 6 12.38 64.56 -13.70
C THR A 6 13.16 63.29 -14.08
N HIS A 7 13.65 62.50 -13.11
CA HIS A 7 14.30 61.20 -13.41
C HIS A 7 14.04 60.09 -12.36
N ARG A 8 13.09 60.25 -11.44
CA ARG A 8 12.87 59.33 -10.30
C ARG A 8 11.78 58.25 -10.49
N GLY A 9 11.06 58.25 -11.63
CA GLY A 9 9.98 57.29 -11.88
C GLY A 9 10.44 55.93 -12.40
N TYR A 10 11.54 55.89 -13.17
CA TYR A 10 12.03 54.67 -13.81
C TYR A 10 12.55 53.64 -12.81
N THR A 11 13.21 54.09 -11.74
CA THR A 11 13.75 53.23 -10.69
C THR A 11 12.64 52.52 -9.91
N LEU A 12 11.50 53.17 -9.69
CA LEU A 12 10.36 52.58 -8.98
C LEU A 12 9.69 51.51 -9.84
N LEU A 13 9.50 51.77 -11.14
CA LEU A 13 8.93 50.80 -12.08
C LEU A 13 9.85 49.59 -12.29
N PHE A 14 11.17 49.82 -12.36
CA PHE A 14 12.15 48.74 -12.44
C PHE A 14 12.18 47.89 -11.15
N ALA A 15 12.11 48.53 -9.99
CA ALA A 15 12.06 47.83 -8.70
C ALA A 15 10.80 46.96 -8.55
N THR A 16 9.62 47.46 -8.96
CA THR A 16 8.38 46.67 -8.88
C THR A 16 8.37 45.52 -9.90
N LEU A 17 8.91 45.72 -11.10
CA LEU A 17 9.01 44.67 -12.11
C LEU A 17 9.95 43.56 -11.67
N THR A 18 11.13 43.90 -11.15
CA THR A 18 12.07 42.91 -10.61
C THR A 18 11.49 42.17 -9.40
N ALA A 19 10.81 42.87 -8.49
CA ALA A 19 10.11 42.25 -7.36
C ALA A 19 9.01 41.27 -7.82
N ALA A 20 8.22 41.63 -8.84
CA ALA A 20 7.18 40.75 -9.38
C ALA A 20 7.76 39.48 -10.03
N VAL A 21 8.89 39.59 -10.74
CA VAL A 21 9.59 38.43 -11.33
C VAL A 21 10.09 37.50 -10.24
N VAL A 22 10.77 38.04 -9.22
CA VAL A 22 11.29 37.24 -8.09
C VAL A 22 10.15 36.57 -7.32
N LEU A 23 9.04 37.29 -7.08
CA LEU A 23 7.87 36.73 -6.41
C LEU A 23 7.24 35.57 -7.17
N ASN A 24 7.11 35.68 -8.50
CA ASN A 24 6.61 34.59 -9.34
C ASN A 24 7.50 33.34 -9.26
N ILE A 25 8.82 33.51 -9.28
CA ILE A 25 9.77 32.40 -9.15
C ILE A 25 9.64 31.74 -7.76
N ALA A 26 9.51 32.54 -6.70
CA ALA A 26 9.34 32.03 -5.35
C ALA A 26 8.05 31.21 -5.17
N ILE A 27 6.92 31.71 -5.72
CA ILE A 27 5.63 31.00 -5.69
C ILE A 27 5.74 29.69 -6.49
N PHE A 28 6.38 29.73 -7.66
CA PHE A 28 6.59 28.55 -8.48
C PHE A 28 7.37 27.46 -7.71
N ILE A 29 8.53 27.80 -7.13
CA ILE A 29 9.36 26.85 -6.37
C ILE A 29 8.60 26.30 -5.15
N SER A 30 7.90 27.15 -4.41
CA SER A 30 7.10 26.73 -3.25
C SER A 30 6.01 25.73 -3.65
N SER A 31 5.33 25.98 -4.77
CA SER A 31 4.28 25.10 -5.28
C SER A 31 4.81 23.72 -5.70
N VAL A 32 5.98 23.67 -6.33
CA VAL A 32 6.65 22.43 -6.75
C VAL A 32 7.12 21.65 -5.52
N SER A 33 7.75 22.33 -4.57
CA SER A 33 8.27 21.71 -3.33
C SER A 33 7.16 21.05 -2.53
N ARG A 34 5.99 21.69 -2.40
CA ARG A 34 4.83 21.11 -1.72
C ARG A 34 4.34 19.82 -2.39
N LYS A 35 4.28 19.81 -3.73
CA LYS A 35 3.88 18.61 -4.49
C LYS A 35 4.89 17.48 -4.33
N GLN A 36 6.18 17.78 -4.39
CA GLN A 36 7.26 16.81 -4.20
C GLN A 36 7.24 16.21 -2.79
N TYR A 37 7.00 17.03 -1.76
CA TYR A 37 6.89 16.55 -0.39
C TYR A 37 5.74 15.55 -0.22
N ILE A 38 4.55 15.90 -0.74
CA ILE A 38 3.39 15.00 -0.68
C ILE A 38 3.68 13.70 -1.43
N LEU A 39 4.22 13.81 -2.66
CA LEU A 39 4.54 12.64 -3.48
C LEU A 39 5.58 11.72 -2.81
N SER A 40 6.59 12.31 -2.16
CA SER A 40 7.61 11.56 -1.42
C SER A 40 7.02 10.83 -0.21
N SER A 41 6.10 11.47 0.51
CA SER A 41 5.42 10.83 1.64
C SER A 41 4.55 9.65 1.19
N THR A 42 3.77 9.81 0.12
CA THR A 42 2.93 8.74 -0.44
C THR A 42 3.77 7.60 -1.04
N ALA A 43 4.94 7.92 -1.62
CA ALA A 43 5.86 6.91 -2.12
C ALA A 43 6.42 6.05 -0.98
N ARG A 44 6.83 6.68 0.14
CA ARG A 44 7.27 5.97 1.33
C ARG A 44 6.17 5.08 1.92
N ASP A 45 4.95 5.62 2.03
CA ASP A 45 3.79 4.86 2.50
C ASP A 45 3.49 3.65 1.59
N SER A 46 3.65 3.82 0.27
CA SER A 46 3.53 2.70 -0.68
C SER A 46 4.59 1.63 -0.48
N LEU A 47 5.84 2.00 -0.18
CA LEU A 47 6.91 1.03 0.07
C LEU A 47 6.62 0.18 1.30
N PHE A 48 6.11 0.77 2.38
CA PHE A 48 5.71 0.01 3.56
C PHE A 48 4.56 -0.96 3.27
N ALA A 49 3.56 -0.54 2.50
CA ALA A 49 2.47 -1.42 2.08
C ALA A 49 2.97 -2.61 1.24
N VAL A 50 3.87 -2.38 0.27
CA VAL A 50 4.46 -3.48 -0.53
C VAL A 50 5.31 -4.39 0.35
N TYR A 51 6.16 -3.84 1.21
CA TYR A 51 7.00 -4.63 2.11
C TYR A 51 6.18 -5.55 3.01
N ASN A 52 5.08 -5.04 3.58
CA ASN A 52 4.17 -5.83 4.41
C ASN A 52 3.49 -6.94 3.60
N ALA A 53 3.07 -6.66 2.36
CA ALA A 53 2.49 -7.65 1.47
C ALA A 53 3.49 -8.77 1.13
N ASP A 54 4.72 -8.40 0.77
CA ASP A 54 5.76 -9.33 0.36
C ASP A 54 6.20 -10.24 1.52
N SER A 55 6.43 -9.65 2.69
CA SER A 55 6.78 -10.40 3.91
C SER A 55 5.70 -11.41 4.31
N ALA A 56 4.43 -11.04 4.15
CA ALA A 56 3.31 -11.94 4.42
C ALA A 56 3.20 -13.06 3.39
N MET A 57 3.44 -12.74 2.12
CA MET A 57 3.45 -13.71 1.03
C MET A 57 4.56 -14.73 1.21
N ASP A 58 5.78 -14.29 1.52
CA ASP A 58 6.94 -15.17 1.70
C ASP A 58 6.77 -16.11 2.90
N CYS A 59 6.06 -15.67 3.96
CA CYS A 59 5.76 -16.57 5.08
C CYS A 59 4.75 -17.66 4.72
N VAL A 60 3.70 -17.31 3.97
CA VAL A 60 2.52 -18.19 3.80
C VAL A 60 2.62 -19.06 2.54
N ALA A 61 3.09 -18.50 1.43
CA ALA A 61 3.11 -19.15 0.13
C ALA A 61 3.87 -20.49 0.07
N PRO A 62 5.13 -20.60 0.56
CA PRO A 62 5.88 -21.86 0.44
C PRO A 62 5.21 -22.98 1.24
N ARG A 63 4.81 -22.68 2.47
CA ARG A 63 4.18 -23.65 3.36
C ARG A 63 2.81 -24.11 2.86
N TRP A 64 2.03 -23.19 2.30
CA TRP A 64 0.72 -23.51 1.70
C TRP A 64 0.85 -24.48 0.53
N LEU A 65 1.91 -24.34 -0.28
CA LEU A 65 2.16 -25.21 -1.42
C LEU A 65 2.67 -26.60 -0.99
N GLU A 66 3.48 -26.67 0.07
CA GLU A 66 4.00 -27.93 0.63
C GLU A 66 2.94 -28.77 1.34
N ASP A 67 2.09 -28.15 2.17
CA ASP A 67 1.14 -28.86 3.04
C ASP A 67 -0.07 -29.46 2.30
N GLY A 68 -0.19 -29.26 0.99
CA GLY A 68 -1.27 -29.87 0.21
C GLY A 68 -2.67 -29.41 0.63
N PHE A 69 -2.81 -28.17 1.11
CA PHE A 69 -4.07 -27.47 1.33
C PHE A 69 -5.00 -28.08 2.42
N PRO A 70 -4.51 -28.20 3.68
CA PRO A 70 -5.30 -28.80 4.75
C PRO A 70 -6.44 -27.87 5.16
N SER A 71 -7.56 -28.45 5.64
CA SER A 71 -8.79 -27.72 6.01
C SER A 71 -8.59 -26.66 7.09
N SER A 72 -7.55 -26.81 7.89
CA SER A 72 -7.09 -25.85 8.88
C SER A 72 -5.60 -26.06 9.12
N GLY A 73 -4.93 -25.05 9.67
CA GLY A 73 -3.51 -25.14 9.99
C GLY A 73 -3.00 -23.90 10.69
N THR A 74 -1.69 -23.83 10.83
CA THR A 74 -0.98 -22.71 11.45
C THR A 74 0.25 -22.33 10.64
N PHE A 75 0.40 -21.04 10.33
CA PHE A 75 1.62 -20.48 9.77
C PHE A 75 2.44 -19.83 10.88
N ILE A 76 3.76 -19.96 10.82
CA ILE A 76 4.67 -19.28 11.76
C ILE A 76 5.37 -18.16 10.99
N CYS A 77 4.95 -16.93 11.22
CA CYS A 77 5.55 -15.74 10.60
C CYS A 77 6.21 -14.92 11.69
N ASN A 78 7.49 -14.57 11.51
CA ASN A 78 8.24 -13.76 12.47
C ASN A 78 8.17 -14.32 13.92
N GLY A 79 8.23 -15.65 14.06
CA GLY A 79 8.14 -16.35 15.36
C GLY A 79 6.75 -16.38 16.00
N MET A 80 5.72 -15.82 15.35
CA MET A 80 4.33 -15.81 15.82
C MET A 80 3.49 -16.80 15.00
N SER A 81 2.60 -17.53 15.69
CA SER A 81 1.71 -18.49 15.03
C SER A 81 0.36 -17.85 14.65
N TYR A 82 -0.04 -18.03 13.41
CA TYR A 82 -1.30 -17.57 12.84
C TYR A 82 -2.11 -18.77 12.38
N SER A 83 -3.24 -19.03 13.05
CA SER A 83 -4.16 -20.09 12.64
C SER A 83 -5.05 -19.65 11.49
N TYR A 84 -5.43 -20.61 10.66
CA TYR A 84 -6.39 -20.40 9.59
C TYR A 84 -7.37 -21.57 9.51
N THR A 85 -8.55 -21.27 8.98
CA THR A 85 -9.57 -22.26 8.65
C THR A 85 -10.05 -22.01 7.24
N ILE A 86 -10.16 -23.06 6.44
CA ILE A 86 -10.65 -22.96 5.08
C ILE A 86 -12.18 -22.78 5.09
N ALA A 87 -12.67 -21.80 4.34
CA ALA A 87 -14.07 -21.70 3.97
C ALA A 87 -14.34 -22.48 2.67
N THR A 88 -15.38 -23.34 2.69
CA THR A 88 -15.91 -24.02 1.51
C THR A 88 -17.44 -24.01 1.49
N PRO A 89 -18.10 -23.74 0.35
CA PRO A 89 -17.52 -23.17 -0.88
C PRO A 89 -17.28 -21.67 -0.69
N VAL A 90 -16.28 -21.12 -1.40
CA VAL A 90 -16.05 -19.68 -1.40
C VAL A 90 -17.15 -18.94 -2.16
N SER A 91 -17.59 -17.79 -1.64
CA SER A 91 -18.39 -16.82 -2.41
C SER A 91 -17.89 -15.41 -2.11
N PRO A 92 -17.68 -14.55 -3.12
CA PRO A 92 -17.79 -14.83 -4.57
C PRO A 92 -16.56 -15.55 -5.13
N LEU A 93 -16.79 -16.54 -6.00
CA LEU A 93 -15.72 -17.16 -6.80
C LEU A 93 -15.31 -16.22 -7.94
N PRO A 94 -14.01 -16.13 -8.28
CA PRO A 94 -13.60 -15.51 -9.53
C PRO A 94 -14.20 -16.26 -10.73
N VAL A 95 -14.52 -15.53 -11.81
CA VAL A 95 -15.17 -16.09 -13.01
C VAL A 95 -14.36 -17.27 -13.59
N GLY A 96 -15.04 -18.40 -13.84
CA GLY A 96 -14.45 -19.61 -14.43
C GLY A 96 -13.89 -20.63 -13.44
N TRP A 97 -14.03 -20.40 -12.14
CA TRP A 97 -13.63 -21.35 -11.09
C TRP A 97 -14.79 -22.28 -10.70
N THR A 98 -14.48 -23.54 -10.41
CA THR A 98 -15.48 -24.53 -9.99
C THR A 98 -15.94 -24.35 -8.55
N ALA A 99 -17.16 -24.79 -8.21
CA ALA A 99 -17.74 -24.71 -6.85
C ALA A 99 -16.96 -25.47 -5.75
N ALA A 100 -16.01 -26.34 -6.12
CA ALA A 100 -15.12 -27.03 -5.19
C ALA A 100 -13.90 -26.21 -4.74
N SER A 101 -13.86 -24.90 -5.06
CA SER A 101 -12.74 -24.04 -4.67
C SER A 101 -12.77 -23.73 -3.16
N ARG A 102 -11.59 -23.68 -2.58
CA ARG A 102 -11.28 -23.45 -1.17
C ARG A 102 -10.66 -22.07 -1.01
N SER A 103 -10.99 -21.34 0.05
CA SER A 103 -10.18 -20.19 0.45
C SER A 103 -9.90 -20.11 1.93
N ALA A 104 -8.79 -19.46 2.28
CA ALA A 104 -8.48 -19.06 3.64
C ALA A 104 -7.97 -17.63 3.66
N ASP A 105 -8.43 -16.86 4.63
CA ASP A 105 -7.95 -15.51 4.89
C ASP A 105 -7.09 -15.52 6.16
N ILE A 106 -5.90 -14.95 6.08
CA ILE A 106 -4.95 -14.83 7.18
C ILE A 106 -4.57 -13.37 7.31
N VAL A 107 -4.47 -12.89 8.54
CA VAL A 107 -4.04 -11.52 8.81
C VAL A 107 -2.80 -11.52 9.68
N ILE A 108 -1.76 -10.88 9.18
CA ILE A 108 -0.43 -10.80 9.80
C ILE A 108 -0.16 -9.32 10.13
N PRO A 109 -0.14 -8.93 11.42
CA PRO A 109 0.32 -7.62 11.84
C PRO A 109 1.85 -7.49 11.66
N PHE A 110 2.30 -6.35 11.15
CA PHE A 110 3.71 -5.99 11.07
C PHE A 110 4.01 -4.79 11.96
N ALA A 111 4.96 -4.95 12.88
CA ALA A 111 5.48 -3.85 13.68
C ALA A 111 6.86 -3.48 13.13
N LEU A 112 6.94 -2.45 12.28
CA LEU A 112 8.19 -1.99 11.66
C LEU A 112 9.05 -1.10 12.61
N GLY A 113 8.89 -1.22 13.93
CA GLY A 113 9.62 -0.40 14.91
C GLY A 113 9.27 1.09 14.92
N ILE A 114 8.27 1.50 14.13
CA ILE A 114 7.64 2.83 14.14
C ILE A 114 6.33 2.75 14.93
N GLU A 115 5.92 3.85 15.59
CA GLU A 115 4.70 3.90 16.43
C GLU A 115 3.42 3.48 15.66
N GLU A 116 3.46 3.55 14.33
CA GLU A 116 2.40 3.10 13.44
C GLU A 116 2.61 1.63 13.03
N LYS A 117 1.68 0.77 13.45
CA LYS A 117 1.65 -0.65 13.05
C LYS A 117 1.15 -0.76 11.61
N GLY A 118 1.81 -1.59 10.81
CA GLY A 118 1.35 -2.03 9.50
C GLY A 118 0.64 -3.38 9.60
N CYS A 119 -0.02 -3.80 8.52
CA CYS A 119 -0.76 -5.05 8.50
C CYS A 119 -0.77 -5.63 7.08
N ALA A 120 -0.81 -6.95 6.96
CA ALA A 120 -1.10 -7.59 5.69
C ALA A 120 -2.20 -8.65 5.83
N LYS A 121 -3.05 -8.74 4.83
CA LYS A 121 -4.06 -9.78 4.67
C LYS A 121 -3.65 -10.69 3.52
N VAL A 122 -3.48 -11.98 3.79
CA VAL A 122 -3.20 -13.00 2.79
C VAL A 122 -4.46 -13.80 2.54
N THR A 123 -4.91 -13.82 1.30
CA THR A 123 -6.02 -14.61 0.79
C THR A 123 -5.43 -15.76 -0.02
N LEU A 124 -5.69 -16.98 0.43
CA LEU A 124 -5.29 -18.20 -0.22
C LEU A 124 -6.49 -18.78 -0.93
N ILE A 125 -6.39 -19.09 -2.21
CA ILE A 125 -7.46 -19.70 -3.00
C ILE A 125 -6.90 -20.90 -3.73
N GLN A 126 -7.60 -22.03 -3.65
CA GLN A 126 -7.28 -23.22 -4.43
C GLN A 126 -8.55 -23.73 -5.09
N GLY A 127 -8.45 -24.20 -6.32
CA GLY A 127 -9.59 -24.76 -7.03
C GLY A 127 -9.18 -25.27 -8.38
N THR A 128 -10.17 -25.47 -9.24
CA THR A 128 -9.91 -25.80 -10.65
C THR A 128 -10.52 -24.74 -11.54
N LYS A 129 -9.81 -24.40 -12.62
CA LYS A 129 -10.26 -23.50 -13.67
C LYS A 129 -10.14 -24.23 -15.00
N GLY A 130 -11.27 -24.53 -15.63
CA GLY A 130 -11.28 -25.31 -16.88
C GLY A 130 -10.73 -26.74 -16.74
N GLY A 131 -10.82 -27.34 -15.54
CA GLY A 131 -10.31 -28.68 -15.26
C GLY A 131 -8.85 -28.74 -14.79
N GLU A 132 -8.09 -27.64 -14.89
CA GLU A 132 -6.73 -27.56 -14.37
C GLU A 132 -6.72 -27.09 -12.90
N PRO A 133 -5.92 -27.73 -12.02
CA PRO A 133 -5.74 -27.25 -10.66
C PRO A 133 -4.99 -25.92 -10.67
N ILE A 134 -5.51 -24.94 -9.92
CA ILE A 134 -4.88 -23.63 -9.78
C ILE A 134 -4.88 -23.24 -8.32
N SER A 135 -3.72 -22.73 -7.88
CA SER A 135 -3.54 -22.16 -6.54
C SER A 135 -3.16 -20.69 -6.67
N VAL A 136 -3.89 -19.82 -6.01
CA VAL A 136 -3.65 -18.38 -5.98
C VAL A 136 -3.32 -17.99 -4.55
N VAL A 137 -2.24 -17.26 -4.39
CA VAL A 137 -1.88 -16.58 -3.15
C VAL A 137 -1.93 -15.10 -3.42
N GLU A 138 -2.80 -14.38 -2.74
CA GLU A 138 -2.94 -12.93 -2.84
C GLU A 138 -2.61 -12.31 -1.49
N ALA A 139 -1.65 -11.40 -1.46
CA ALA A 139 -1.24 -10.68 -0.27
C ALA A 139 -1.52 -9.19 -0.43
N LEU A 140 -2.34 -8.63 0.47
CA LEU A 140 -2.75 -7.24 0.54
C LEU A 140 -2.03 -6.60 1.73
N GLY A 141 -1.05 -5.74 1.47
CA GLY A 141 -0.32 -5.02 2.50
C GLY A 141 -0.83 -3.60 2.68
N TYR A 142 -0.82 -3.14 3.92
CA TYR A 142 -1.27 -1.82 4.36
C TYR A 142 -0.14 -1.14 5.13
N ASN A 143 0.11 0.14 4.85
CA ASN A 143 1.10 0.94 5.59
C ASN A 143 0.65 1.21 7.04
N LEU A 144 -0.65 1.38 7.26
CA LEU A 144 -1.29 1.65 8.55
C LEU A 144 -2.39 0.62 8.82
N GLY A 145 -2.34 -0.02 9.98
CA GLY A 145 -3.38 -0.95 10.43
C GLY A 145 -2.99 -1.63 11.74
N ASN A 146 -3.95 -1.78 12.65
CA ASN A 146 -3.78 -2.70 13.77
C ASN A 146 -4.23 -4.08 13.26
N GLY A 147 -3.30 -5.02 13.08
CA GLY A 147 -3.73 -6.39 12.79
C GLY A 147 -4.39 -6.97 14.04
N THR A 148 -5.71 -6.80 14.16
CA THR A 148 -6.54 -7.46 15.17
C THR A 148 -7.47 -8.44 14.48
N ALA A 149 -7.47 -9.69 14.98
CA ALA A 149 -8.44 -10.76 14.69
C ALA A 149 -9.05 -10.75 13.28
N GLY A 150 -8.25 -11.05 12.26
CA GLY A 150 -8.75 -11.38 10.91
C GLY A 150 -9.04 -10.20 9.99
N GLN A 151 -8.73 -8.96 10.40
CA GLN A 151 -8.83 -7.79 9.50
C GLN A 151 -7.65 -6.83 9.65
N CYS A 152 -7.32 -6.16 8.55
CA CYS A 152 -6.49 -4.95 8.53
C CYS A 152 -7.41 -3.73 8.37
N PRO A 153 -8.00 -3.20 9.46
CA PRO A 153 -8.90 -2.06 9.37
C PRO A 153 -8.15 -0.82 8.86
N LYS A 154 -8.82 -0.04 8.00
CA LYS A 154 -8.32 1.25 7.52
C LYS A 154 -8.49 2.28 8.62
N ILE A 155 -7.44 2.52 9.41
CA ILE A 155 -7.49 3.42 10.58
C ILE A 155 -7.37 4.90 10.16
N SER A 156 -6.84 5.18 8.97
CA SER A 156 -6.55 6.54 8.53
C SER A 156 -6.85 6.75 7.04
N PRO A 157 -7.23 7.96 6.61
CA PRO A 157 -7.29 8.32 5.18
C PRO A 157 -5.92 8.31 4.49
N ARG A 158 -4.82 8.27 5.26
CA ARG A 158 -3.45 8.06 4.74
C ARG A 158 -3.10 6.57 4.53
N THR A 159 -4.08 5.67 4.69
CA THR A 159 -3.87 4.25 4.46
C THR A 159 -3.68 4.00 2.97
N VAL A 160 -2.49 3.52 2.61
CA VAL A 160 -2.13 3.02 1.29
C VAL A 160 -2.19 1.50 1.32
N GLU A 161 -2.79 0.94 0.28
CA GLU A 161 -2.98 -0.49 0.08
C GLU A 161 -2.23 -0.92 -1.17
N ARG A 162 -1.50 -2.03 -1.09
CA ARG A 162 -0.76 -2.63 -2.21
C ARG A 162 -0.99 -4.13 -2.20
N ALA A 163 -1.27 -4.69 -3.38
CA ALA A 163 -1.55 -6.11 -3.55
C ALA A 163 -0.44 -6.79 -4.36
N LEU A 164 -0.05 -7.98 -3.92
CA LEU A 164 0.78 -8.92 -4.65
C LEU A 164 -0.05 -10.18 -4.87
N ARG A 165 0.03 -10.75 -6.07
CA ARG A 165 -0.69 -11.98 -6.40
C ARG A 165 0.19 -12.91 -7.18
N VAL A 166 0.33 -14.13 -6.67
CA VAL A 166 1.04 -15.22 -7.32
C VAL A 166 0.04 -16.32 -7.64
N THR A 167 0.16 -16.87 -8.85
CA THR A 167 -0.69 -17.98 -9.31
C THR A 167 0.21 -19.13 -9.70
N TYR A 168 -0.02 -20.28 -9.07
CA TYR A 168 0.63 -21.55 -9.35
C TYR A 168 -0.31 -22.42 -10.18
N ARG A 169 0.26 -23.15 -11.13
CA ARG A 169 -0.40 -24.13 -12.00
C ARG A 169 0.36 -25.45 -11.91
#